data_AF-A0A3G1B5W0-F1
#
_entry.id   AF-A0A3G1B5W0-F1
#
_cell.length_a   1.000
_cell.length_b   1.000
_cell.length_c   1.000
_cell.angle_alpha   90.00
_cell.angle_beta   90.00
_cell.angle_gamma   90.00
#
_symmetry.space_group_name_H-M   'P 1'
#
loop_
_entity.id
_entity.type
_entity.pdbx_description
1 polymer ?
#
loop_
_entity_poly.entity_id
_entity_poly.type
_entity_poly.pdbx_seq_one_letter_code
_entity_poly.pdbx_strand_id
1 'polypeptide(L)'
;MKTLLIAITILTVLLVSVTISGDALAQKSGKEEVKSIMTAYQKAIHKAQSDFKAAIEKANSDARAAISKNIPTDQINAESKAAIAKARIDLKAAKDLAQKEAKSNLAKLKAAIQP
;
A
#
# COMPACT_ATOMS: atom_id res chain seq x y z
N MET A 1 6.60 2.18 16.59
CA MET A 1 5.34 1.40 16.61
C MET A 1 4.14 2.27 17.02
N LYS A 2 3.81 3.34 16.29
CA LYS A 2 2.65 4.20 16.63
C LYS A 2 1.79 4.62 15.42
N THR A 3 2.33 4.52 14.21
CA THR A 3 1.61 4.86 12.95
C THR A 3 0.75 3.73 12.38
N LEU A 4 0.85 2.51 12.94
CA LEU A 4 0.03 1.36 12.52
C LEU A 4 -1.42 1.42 13.02
N LEU A 5 -1.73 2.30 13.99
CA LEU A 5 -3.05 2.36 14.62
C LEU A 5 -4.12 3.10 13.79
N ILE A 6 -3.70 4.00 12.89
CA ILE A 6 -4.65 4.85 12.14
C ILE A 6 -5.26 4.12 10.95
N ALA A 7 -4.58 3.12 10.38
CA ALA A 7 -5.13 2.31 9.29
C ALA A 7 -6.25 1.36 9.75
N ILE A 8 -6.29 1.04 11.05
CA ILE A 8 -7.26 0.10 11.63
C ILE A 8 -8.60 0.79 11.92
N THR A 9 -8.59 2.09 12.23
CA THR A 9 -9.79 2.82 12.69
C THR A 9 -10.80 3.08 11.58
N ILE A 10 -10.36 3.18 10.32
CA ILE A 10 -11.25 3.31 9.15
C ILE A 10 -11.89 1.94 8.81
N LEU A 11 -11.26 0.84 9.23
CA LEU A 11 -11.71 -0.52 8.94
C LEU A 11 -12.96 -0.91 9.73
N THR A 12 -13.06 -0.48 11.00
CA THR A 12 -14.17 -0.85 11.88
C THR A 12 -15.50 -0.20 11.51
N VAL A 13 -15.48 1.01 10.93
CA VAL A 13 -16.72 1.69 10.51
C VAL A 13 -17.38 0.99 9.31
N LEU A 14 -16.59 0.38 8.42
CA LEU A 14 -17.13 -0.33 7.25
C LEU A 14 -17.75 -1.69 7.61
N LEU A 15 -17.25 -2.34 8.68
CA LEU A 15 -17.68 -3.67 9.12
C LEU A 15 -19.06 -3.68 9.78
N VAL A 16 -19.45 -2.60 10.47
CA VAL A 16 -20.75 -2.52 11.17
C VAL A 16 -21.92 -2.37 10.20
N SER A 17 -21.69 -1.88 8.97
CA SER A 17 -22.74 -1.66 7.97
C SER A 17 -23.16 -2.92 7.19
N VAL A 18 -22.51 -4.08 7.41
CA VAL A 18 -22.70 -5.30 6.59
C VAL A 18 -23.39 -6.43 7.38
N THR A 19 -23.65 -6.26 8.68
CA THR A 19 -24.04 -7.38 9.55
C THR A 19 -25.52 -7.64 9.74
N ILE A 20 -26.43 -7.02 8.98
CA ILE A 20 -27.87 -7.27 9.16
C ILE A 20 -28.47 -7.73 7.82
N SER A 21 -28.95 -8.98 7.80
CA SER A 21 -29.68 -9.68 6.74
C SER A 21 -28.83 -10.51 5.77
N GLY A 22 -28.46 -11.74 6.18
CA GLY A 22 -27.93 -12.78 5.29
C GLY A 22 -27.61 -14.08 6.03
N ASP A 23 -27.99 -15.21 5.42
CA ASP A 23 -27.81 -16.60 5.87
C ASP A 23 -26.41 -16.85 6.51
N ALA A 24 -26.35 -17.63 7.59
CA ALA A 24 -25.11 -17.82 8.39
C ALA A 24 -23.94 -18.38 7.55
N LEU A 25 -24.24 -19.09 6.45
CA LEU A 25 -23.26 -19.57 5.47
C LEU A 25 -22.72 -18.43 4.57
N ALA A 26 -23.57 -17.50 4.14
CA ALA A 26 -23.17 -16.31 3.40
C ALA A 26 -22.32 -15.37 4.28
N GLN A 27 -22.63 -15.29 5.57
CA GLN A 27 -21.88 -14.49 6.53
C GLN A 27 -20.47 -15.07 6.81
N LYS A 28 -20.31 -16.39 6.77
CA LYS A 28 -19.00 -17.06 6.92
C LYS A 28 -18.15 -16.92 5.64
N SER A 29 -18.76 -17.08 4.46
CA SER A 29 -18.09 -16.87 3.16
C SER A 29 -17.58 -15.43 3.02
N GLY A 30 -18.45 -14.44 3.30
CA GLY A 30 -18.08 -13.03 3.22
C GLY A 30 -16.93 -12.63 4.15
N LYS A 31 -16.80 -13.25 5.33
CA LYS A 31 -15.67 -12.99 6.25
C LYS A 31 -14.33 -13.46 5.66
N GLU A 32 -14.28 -14.64 5.04
CA GLU A 32 -13.05 -15.13 4.39
C GLU A 32 -12.68 -14.30 3.16
N GLU A 33 -13.68 -13.86 2.39
CA GLU A 33 -13.46 -12.99 1.23
C GLU A 33 -12.95 -11.60 1.64
N VAL A 34 -13.52 -10.99 2.70
CA VAL A 34 -12.99 -9.74 3.28
C VAL A 34 -11.54 -9.93 3.74
N LYS A 35 -11.24 -11.03 4.43
CA LYS A 35 -9.88 -11.34 4.90
C LYS A 35 -8.90 -11.50 3.74
N SER A 36 -9.33 -12.13 2.65
CA SER A 36 -8.54 -12.27 1.43
C SER A 36 -8.24 -10.91 0.78
N ILE A 37 -9.25 -10.06 0.61
CA ILE A 37 -9.09 -8.69 0.08
C ILE A 37 -8.11 -7.87 0.95
N MET A 38 -8.25 -7.97 2.27
CA MET A 38 -7.35 -7.29 3.22
C MET A 38 -5.92 -7.81 3.14
N THR A 39 -5.74 -9.12 2.99
CA THR A 39 -4.42 -9.75 2.84
C THR A 39 -3.75 -9.29 1.54
N ALA A 40 -4.50 -9.23 0.44
CA ALA A 40 -4.01 -8.73 -0.84
C ALA A 40 -3.59 -7.26 -0.75
N TYR A 41 -4.42 -6.42 -0.11
CA TYR A 41 -4.10 -5.02 0.15
C TYR A 41 -2.81 -4.87 0.97
N GLN A 42 -2.68 -5.60 2.09
CA GLN A 42 -1.47 -5.56 2.92
C GLN A 42 -0.22 -5.98 2.16
N LYS A 43 -0.30 -7.05 1.35
CA LYS A 43 0.80 -7.50 0.49
C LYS A 43 1.21 -6.41 -0.51
N ALA A 44 0.25 -5.75 -1.15
CA ALA A 44 0.53 -4.66 -2.07
C ALA A 44 1.21 -3.46 -1.39
N ILE A 45 0.75 -3.08 -0.19
CA ILE A 45 1.38 -2.00 0.60
C ILE A 45 2.80 -2.37 1.01
N HIS A 46 3.02 -3.59 1.50
CA HIS A 46 4.36 -4.06 1.88
C HIS A 46 5.30 -4.11 0.68
N LYS A 47 4.82 -4.59 -0.48
CA LYS A 47 5.61 -4.57 -1.71
C LYS A 47 6.00 -3.14 -2.10
N ALA A 48 5.05 -2.21 -2.11
CA ALA A 48 5.32 -0.82 -2.44
C ALA A 48 6.35 -0.17 -1.49
N GLN A 49 6.25 -0.46 -0.18
CA GLN A 49 7.23 -0.01 0.81
C GLN A 49 8.62 -0.64 0.60
N SER A 50 8.68 -1.92 0.25
CA SER A 50 9.91 -2.63 -0.07
C SER A 50 10.59 -2.03 -1.31
N ASP A 51 9.82 -1.81 -2.39
CA ASP A 51 10.30 -1.21 -3.63
C ASP A 51 10.84 0.21 -3.38
N PHE A 52 10.14 1.00 -2.54
CA PHE A 52 10.61 2.31 -2.11
C PHE A 52 11.94 2.26 -1.34
N LYS A 53 12.08 1.31 -0.40
CA LYS A 53 13.33 1.12 0.35
C LYS A 53 14.48 0.73 -0.58
N ALA A 54 14.24 -0.19 -1.51
CA ALA A 54 15.22 -0.60 -2.50
C ALA A 54 15.65 0.57 -3.39
N ALA A 55 14.71 1.45 -3.79
CA ALA A 55 15.03 2.64 -4.56
C ALA A 55 15.92 3.63 -3.79
N ILE A 56 15.68 3.82 -2.48
CA ILE A 56 16.55 4.65 -1.62
C ILE A 56 17.94 4.02 -1.48
N GLU A 57 18.02 2.71 -1.23
CA GLU A 57 19.29 1.99 -1.11
C GLU A 57 20.09 2.08 -2.40
N LYS A 58 19.43 1.94 -3.55
CA LYS A 58 20.05 2.15 -4.86
C LYS A 58 20.55 3.58 -5.04
N ALA A 59 19.72 4.59 -4.75
CA ALA A 59 20.13 5.99 -4.86
C ALA A 59 21.35 6.31 -3.98
N ASN A 60 21.40 5.76 -2.76
CA ASN A 60 22.54 5.91 -1.86
C ASN A 60 23.79 5.17 -2.38
N SER A 61 23.64 3.98 -2.98
CA SER A 61 24.75 3.25 -3.58
C SER A 61 25.30 3.98 -4.81
N ASP A 62 24.41 4.51 -5.65
CA ASP A 62 24.77 5.30 -6.83
C ASP A 62 25.52 6.57 -6.39
N ALA A 63 25.06 7.24 -5.33
CA ALA A 63 25.75 8.39 -4.74
C ALA A 63 27.15 8.05 -4.24
N ARG A 64 27.33 6.92 -3.55
CA ARG A 64 28.66 6.45 -3.10
C ARG A 64 29.59 6.16 -4.27
N ALA A 65 29.08 5.53 -5.33
CA ALA A 65 29.85 5.25 -6.54
C ALA A 65 30.18 6.52 -7.34
N ALA A 66 29.35 7.56 -7.26
CA ALA A 66 29.61 8.86 -7.87
C ALA A 66 30.67 9.64 -7.09
N ILE A 67 30.65 9.58 -5.75
CA ILE A 67 31.70 10.16 -4.90
C ILE A 67 33.07 9.54 -5.22
N SER A 68 33.16 8.21 -5.38
CA SER A 68 34.42 7.54 -5.72
C SER A 68 34.96 7.88 -7.12
N LYS A 69 34.10 8.42 -8.00
CA LYS A 69 34.45 8.91 -9.34
C LYS A 69 34.74 10.42 -9.38
N ASN A 70 34.83 11.09 -8.22
CA ASN A 70 35.02 12.54 -8.11
C ASN A 70 33.94 13.36 -8.84
N ILE A 71 32.71 12.86 -8.92
CA ILE A 71 31.58 13.65 -9.44
C ILE A 71 31.24 14.75 -8.41
N PRO A 72 30.96 15.99 -8.83
CA PRO A 72 30.59 17.08 -7.93
C PRO A 72 29.42 16.71 -7.02
N THR A 73 29.58 16.92 -5.70
CA THR A 73 28.56 16.59 -4.69
C THR A 73 27.20 17.22 -4.96
N ASP A 74 27.16 18.40 -5.57
CA ASP A 74 25.91 19.08 -5.93
C ASP A 74 25.12 18.31 -7.00
N GLN A 75 25.80 17.74 -7.99
CA GLN A 75 25.17 16.89 -9.00
C GLN A 75 24.65 15.59 -8.37
N ILE A 76 25.47 14.95 -7.52
CA ILE A 76 25.07 13.73 -6.79
C ILE A 76 23.83 13.96 -5.94
N ASN A 77 23.79 15.10 -5.24
CA ASN A 77 22.66 15.49 -4.40
C ASN A 77 21.40 15.75 -5.23
N ALA A 78 21.52 16.41 -6.39
CA ALA A 78 20.40 16.66 -7.28
C ALA A 78 19.82 15.33 -7.83
N GLU A 79 20.69 14.44 -8.32
CA GLU A 79 20.30 13.12 -8.85
C GLU A 79 19.67 12.24 -7.77
N SER A 80 20.27 12.18 -6.58
CA SER A 80 19.73 11.41 -5.45
C SER A 80 18.37 11.94 -5.00
N LYS A 81 18.20 13.28 -4.93
CA LYS A 81 16.91 13.89 -4.61
C LYS A 81 15.85 13.58 -5.66
N ALA A 82 16.20 13.66 -6.95
CA ALA A 82 15.28 13.34 -8.04
C ALA A 82 14.85 11.85 -8.00
N ALA A 83 15.79 10.93 -7.78
CA ALA A 83 15.52 9.51 -7.64
C ALA A 83 14.59 9.21 -6.44
N ILE A 84 14.87 9.81 -5.27
CA ILE A 84 14.03 9.65 -4.08
C ILE A 84 12.65 10.28 -4.29
N ALA A 85 12.56 11.44 -4.93
CA ALA A 85 11.29 12.10 -5.24
C ALA A 85 10.43 11.23 -6.16
N LYS A 86 11.01 10.66 -7.22
CA LYS A 86 10.33 9.70 -8.09
C LYS A 86 9.84 8.48 -7.29
N ALA A 87 10.70 7.89 -6.48
CA ALA A 87 10.33 6.74 -5.65
C ALA A 87 9.17 7.05 -4.68
N ARG A 88 9.08 8.28 -4.15
CA ARG A 88 7.95 8.73 -3.32
C ARG A 88 6.64 8.82 -4.11
N ILE A 89 6.70 9.32 -5.35
CA ILE A 89 5.55 9.38 -6.25
C ILE A 89 5.08 7.96 -6.57
N ASP A 90 5.99 7.07 -6.92
CA ASP A 90 5.69 5.66 -7.23
C ASP A 90 5.07 4.95 -6.01
N LEU A 91 5.62 5.16 -4.80
CA LEU A 91 5.06 4.65 -3.55
C LEU A 91 3.62 5.14 -3.32
N LYS A 92 3.37 6.44 -3.56
CA LYS A 92 2.04 7.01 -3.40
C LYS A 92 1.07 6.39 -4.40
N ALA A 93 1.43 6.35 -5.68
CA ALA A 93 0.61 5.77 -6.74
C ALA A 93 0.26 4.29 -6.46
N ALA A 94 1.24 3.50 -6.01
CA ALA A 94 1.02 2.10 -5.66
C ALA A 94 0.07 1.93 -4.46
N LYS A 95 0.17 2.79 -3.44
CA LYS A 95 -0.75 2.79 -2.30
C LYS A 95 -2.17 3.19 -2.71
N ASP A 96 -2.30 4.24 -3.51
CA ASP A 96 -3.60 4.74 -3.99
C ASP A 96 -4.29 3.68 -4.86
N LEU A 97 -3.53 2.99 -5.71
CA LEU A 97 -4.02 1.86 -6.51
C LEU A 97 -4.50 0.70 -5.61
N ALA A 98 -3.65 0.24 -4.68
CA ALA A 98 -4.02 -0.83 -3.76
C ALA A 98 -5.29 -0.49 -2.95
N GLN A 99 -5.42 0.76 -2.52
CA GLN A 99 -6.61 1.21 -1.81
C GLN A 99 -7.86 1.22 -2.72
N LYS A 100 -7.72 1.68 -3.96
CA LYS A 100 -8.80 1.68 -4.95
C LYS A 100 -9.29 0.26 -5.25
N GLU A 101 -8.37 -0.67 -5.45
CA GLU A 101 -8.68 -2.09 -5.69
C GLU A 101 -9.38 -2.72 -4.48
N ALA A 102 -8.87 -2.50 -3.27
CA ALA A 102 -9.49 -3.01 -2.05
C ALA A 102 -10.92 -2.49 -1.88
N LYS A 103 -11.13 -1.18 -2.07
CA LYS A 103 -12.48 -0.56 -2.01
C LYS A 103 -13.42 -1.13 -3.08
N SER A 104 -12.95 -1.26 -4.31
CA SER A 104 -13.72 -1.85 -5.41
C SER A 104 -14.13 -3.29 -5.09
N ASN A 105 -13.20 -4.10 -4.59
CA ASN A 105 -13.47 -5.50 -4.27
C ASN A 105 -14.43 -5.64 -3.07
N LEU A 106 -14.31 -4.79 -2.05
CA LEU A 106 -15.26 -4.74 -0.94
C LEU A 106 -16.66 -4.32 -1.40
N ALA A 107 -16.77 -3.36 -2.33
CA ALA A 107 -18.06 -2.94 -2.88
C ALA A 107 -18.73 -4.06 -3.67
N LYS A 108 -17.98 -4.79 -4.50
CA LYS A 108 -18.46 -5.98 -5.23
C LYS A 108 -18.94 -7.07 -4.27
N LEU A 109 -18.17 -7.33 -3.21
CA LEU A 109 -18.52 -8.31 -2.18
C LEU A 109 -19.80 -7.91 -1.45
N LYS A 110 -19.94 -6.63 -1.08
CA LYS A 110 -21.17 -6.12 -0.45
C LYS A 110 -22.40 -6.32 -1.36
N ALA A 111 -22.28 -5.99 -2.65
CA ALA A 111 -23.35 -6.18 -3.63
C ALA A 111 -23.70 -7.66 -3.86
N ALA A 112 -22.74 -8.57 -3.73
CA ALA A 112 -22.99 -10.00 -3.84
C ALA A 112 -23.70 -10.60 -2.60
N ILE A 113 -23.51 -9.99 -1.42
CA ILE A 113 -24.12 -10.43 -0.14
C ILE A 113 -25.51 -9.81 0.08
N GLN A 114 -25.75 -8.58 -0.42
CA GLN A 114 -27.06 -7.92 -0.45
C GLN A 114 -27.65 -8.01 -1.87
N PRO A 115 -28.28 -9.12 -2.28
CA PRO A 115 -29.07 -9.15 -3.51
C PRO A 115 -30.31 -8.25 -3.41
#